data_AF-A0A936E1C7-F1
#
_entry.id   AF-A0A936E1C7-F1
#
_cell.length_a   1.000
_cell.length_b   1.000
_cell.length_c   1.000
_cell.angle_alpha   90.00
_cell.angle_beta   90.00
_cell.angle_gamma   90.00
#
_symmetry.space_group_name_H-M   'P 1'
#
loop_
_entity.id
_entity.type
_entity.pdbx_description
1 polymer ?
#
loop_
_entity_poly.entity_id
_entity_poly.type
_entity_poly.pdbx_seq_one_letter_code
_entity_poly.pdbx_strand_id
1 'polypeptide(L)'
;MGKKLFYDKRLSVDSTISCASCHKPSYAFADNTSMTSGVFGRQGVTNSPSLANVAYHPYYTREGGVPTLEMQVLVPVSEHNEFGFNIVEIAERLKNDTRYQEMSLKAYGRPLDPFVITRSISTFERSIISGDSKYDKYLKGAATLSAEEFLGKELFFSEKQTVVPVIRGIILPIMNLKTMAFMKSMPIREDTDLHSSKLLA
;
A
#
# COMPACT_ATOMS: atom_id res chain seq x y z
N MET A 1 13.37 -6.02 2.56
CA MET A 1 13.71 -5.26 1.34
C MET A 1 12.73 -4.14 1.06
N GLY A 2 11.44 -4.42 0.87
CA GLY A 2 10.40 -3.41 0.57
C GLY A 2 10.43 -2.17 1.45
N LYS A 3 10.43 -2.37 2.78
CA LYS A 3 10.60 -1.28 3.75
C LYS A 3 11.84 -0.44 3.45
N LYS A 4 12.98 -1.05 3.12
CA LYS A 4 14.20 -0.31 2.83
C LYS A 4 14.05 0.59 1.60
N LEU A 5 13.45 0.08 0.52
CA LEU A 5 13.17 0.85 -0.69
C LEU A 5 12.17 1.98 -0.43
N PHE A 6 11.14 1.76 0.39
CA PHE A 6 10.14 2.77 0.74
C PHE A 6 10.74 4.05 1.38
N TYR A 7 11.86 3.92 2.09
CA TYR A 7 12.61 5.05 2.68
C TYR A 7 13.86 5.44 1.88
N ASP A 8 14.13 4.82 0.73
CA ASP A 8 15.33 5.08 -0.08
C ASP A 8 15.10 6.26 -1.00
N LYS A 9 15.84 7.35 -0.79
CA LYS A 9 15.69 8.55 -1.60
C LYS A 9 16.22 8.39 -3.02
N ARG A 10 17.11 7.42 -3.27
CA ARG A 10 17.68 7.18 -4.60
C ARG A 10 16.63 6.81 -5.66
N LEU A 11 15.39 6.53 -5.23
CA LEU A 11 14.25 6.28 -6.10
C LEU A 11 13.75 7.56 -6.81
N SER A 12 14.06 8.76 -6.32
CA SER A 12 13.69 10.01 -7.01
C SER A 12 14.79 10.48 -7.95
N VAL A 13 14.44 11.25 -9.00
CA VAL A 13 15.40 11.65 -10.04
C VAL A 13 16.60 12.41 -9.45
N ASP A 14 16.35 13.28 -8.47
CA ASP A 14 17.31 14.12 -7.75
C ASP A 14 17.82 13.52 -6.43
N SER A 15 17.37 12.31 -6.09
CA SER A 15 17.67 11.63 -4.81
C SER A 15 17.29 12.41 -3.53
N THR A 16 16.31 13.31 -3.58
CA THR A 16 15.91 14.14 -2.43
C THR A 16 14.72 13.58 -1.63
N ILE A 17 13.85 12.80 -2.27
CA ILE A 17 12.60 12.27 -1.68
C ILE A 17 12.49 10.75 -1.80
N SER A 18 11.66 10.15 -0.94
CA SER A 18 11.30 8.74 -0.93
C SER A 18 9.79 8.60 -0.74
N CYS A 19 9.23 7.39 -0.79
CA CYS A 19 7.79 7.17 -0.53
C CYS A 19 7.42 7.71 0.86
N ALA A 20 8.30 7.51 1.84
CA ALA A 20 8.14 8.00 3.20
C ALA A 20 8.21 9.53 3.37
N SER A 21 8.69 10.27 2.35
CA SER A 21 8.66 11.75 2.39
C SER A 21 7.23 12.27 2.36
N CYS A 22 6.36 11.56 1.63
CA CYS A 22 4.95 11.90 1.45
C CYS A 22 4.05 11.07 2.37
N HIS A 23 4.34 9.77 2.51
CA HIS A 23 3.58 8.85 3.35
C HIS A 23 4.19 8.71 4.75
N LYS A 24 3.95 9.71 5.59
CA LYS A 24 4.62 9.88 6.89
C LYS A 24 3.98 8.99 7.96
N PRO A 25 4.73 8.10 8.65
CA PRO A 25 4.17 7.23 9.68
C PRO A 25 3.46 7.96 10.82
N SER A 26 3.93 9.16 11.19
CA SER A 26 3.33 10.02 12.22
C SER A 26 1.91 10.50 11.87
N TYR A 27 1.55 10.46 10.59
CA TYR A 27 0.24 10.84 10.07
C TYR A 27 -0.45 9.64 9.41
N ALA A 28 -0.29 8.45 10.01
CA ALA A 28 -0.85 7.19 9.48
C ALA A 28 -0.44 6.92 8.03
N PHE A 29 0.82 7.19 7.67
CA PHE A 29 1.33 7.06 6.29
C PHE A 29 0.61 7.94 5.28
N ALA A 30 0.08 9.09 5.70
CA ALA A 30 -0.41 10.17 4.84
C ALA A 30 0.54 11.37 4.90
N ASP A 31 0.28 12.39 4.08
CA ASP A 31 0.86 13.71 4.25
C ASP A 31 -0.05 14.63 5.09
N ASN A 32 0.53 15.63 5.74
CA ASN A 32 -0.16 16.61 6.59
C ASN A 32 -0.37 17.97 5.90
N THR A 33 -0.20 18.05 4.59
CA THR A 33 -0.40 19.25 3.78
C THR A 33 -1.55 19.07 2.80
N SER A 34 -2.13 20.14 2.27
CA SER A 34 -3.21 20.04 1.27
C SER A 34 -2.72 19.53 -0.08
N MET A 35 -1.47 19.81 -0.43
CA MET A 35 -0.82 19.45 -1.68
C MET A 35 0.64 19.07 -1.42
N THR A 36 0.97 17.82 -1.69
CA THR A 36 2.30 17.28 -1.35
C THR A 36 3.32 17.68 -2.41
N SER A 37 4.46 18.23 -1.99
CA SER A 37 5.56 18.59 -2.89
C SER A 37 6.44 17.39 -3.23
N GLY A 38 6.90 17.29 -4.47
CA GLY A 38 7.85 16.26 -4.91
C GLY A 38 9.26 16.79 -5.17
N VAL A 39 9.94 16.16 -6.14
CA VAL A 39 11.33 16.49 -6.51
C VAL A 39 11.50 17.95 -6.89
N PHE A 40 12.67 18.50 -6.60
CA PHE A 40 12.99 19.92 -6.80
C PHE A 40 12.02 20.90 -6.11
N GLY A 41 11.20 20.45 -5.14
CA GLY A 41 10.18 21.27 -4.51
C GLY A 41 8.99 21.58 -5.42
N ARG A 42 8.78 20.80 -6.49
CA ARG A 42 7.62 20.95 -7.37
C ARG A 42 6.34 20.74 -6.58
N GLN A 43 5.38 21.64 -6.79
CA GLN A 43 4.09 21.57 -6.11
C GLN A 43 3.24 20.46 -6.74
N GLY A 44 2.84 19.47 -5.93
CA GLY A 44 1.86 18.49 -6.37
C GLY A 44 0.46 19.08 -6.45
N VAL A 45 -0.48 18.29 -7.00
CA VAL A 45 -1.86 18.72 -7.25
C VAL A 45 -2.84 18.29 -6.14
N THR A 46 -2.45 17.30 -5.33
CA THR A 46 -3.27 16.74 -4.25
C THR A 46 -2.40 16.33 -3.06
N ASN A 47 -3.04 16.08 -1.91
CA ASN A 47 -2.42 15.44 -0.76
C ASN A 47 -2.13 13.96 -1.06
N SER A 48 -1.03 13.44 -0.52
CA SER A 48 -0.77 12.00 -0.50
C SER A 48 -1.64 11.30 0.55
N PRO A 49 -2.54 10.38 0.14
CA PRO A 49 -3.47 9.72 1.05
C PRO A 49 -2.74 8.77 2.01
N SER A 50 -3.44 8.37 3.07
CA SER A 50 -2.96 7.33 3.99
C SER A 50 -2.77 5.99 3.26
N LEU A 51 -1.66 5.30 3.54
CA LEU A 51 -1.45 3.90 3.16
C LEU A 51 -1.95 2.90 4.20
N ALA A 52 -2.51 3.36 5.32
CA ALA A 52 -3.07 2.45 6.31
C ALA A 52 -4.21 1.64 5.70
N ASN A 53 -4.14 0.32 5.86
CA ASN A 53 -5.13 -0.64 5.35
C ASN A 53 -5.25 -0.68 3.81
N VAL A 54 -4.26 -0.15 3.08
CA VAL A 54 -4.28 -0.10 1.60
C VAL A 54 -4.38 -1.50 0.98
N ALA A 55 -3.95 -2.56 1.67
CA ALA A 55 -4.09 -3.95 1.24
C ALA A 55 -5.53 -4.38 0.89
N TYR A 56 -6.54 -3.69 1.44
CA TYR A 56 -7.95 -4.03 1.26
C TYR A 56 -8.64 -3.17 0.19
N HIS A 57 -7.92 -2.23 -0.43
CA HIS A 57 -8.50 -1.35 -1.44
C HIS A 57 -8.70 -2.10 -2.77
N PRO A 58 -9.83 -1.89 -3.46
CA PRO A 58 -10.07 -2.50 -4.78
C PRO A 58 -9.31 -1.81 -5.91
N TYR A 59 -8.99 -0.51 -5.76
CA TYR A 59 -8.28 0.32 -6.72
C TYR A 59 -7.35 1.30 -5.98
N TYR A 60 -6.27 1.73 -6.64
CA TYR A 60 -5.15 2.39 -5.97
C TYR A 60 -4.85 3.81 -6.46
N THR A 61 -5.79 4.42 -7.17
CA THR A 61 -5.78 5.84 -7.59
C THR A 61 -7.12 6.46 -7.24
N ARG A 62 -7.15 7.79 -7.05
CA ARG A 62 -8.36 8.51 -6.62
C ARG A 62 -9.48 8.41 -7.66
N GLU A 63 -9.11 8.46 -8.93
CA GLU A 63 -9.99 8.31 -10.08
C GLU A 63 -10.34 6.82 -10.36
N GLY A 64 -9.75 5.90 -9.58
CA GLY A 64 -9.78 4.46 -9.85
C GLY A 64 -8.93 4.07 -11.07
N GLY A 65 -9.05 2.81 -11.48
CA GLY A 65 -8.45 2.31 -12.72
C GLY A 65 -7.10 1.61 -12.57
N VAL A 66 -6.33 1.87 -11.49
CA VAL A 66 -5.12 1.08 -11.20
C VAL A 66 -5.50 -0.14 -10.33
N PRO A 67 -5.37 -1.38 -10.85
CA PRO A 67 -5.94 -2.57 -10.20
C PRO A 67 -5.02 -3.20 -9.15
N THR A 68 -3.74 -2.83 -9.09
CA THR A 68 -2.77 -3.42 -8.16
C THR A 68 -1.83 -2.37 -7.58
N LEU A 69 -1.33 -2.60 -6.37
CA LEU A 69 -0.29 -1.78 -5.75
C LEU A 69 0.99 -1.75 -6.59
N GLU A 70 1.35 -2.88 -7.21
CA GLU A 70 2.55 -2.97 -8.04
C GLU A 70 2.50 -2.01 -9.23
N MET A 71 1.32 -1.83 -9.82
CA MET A 71 1.09 -0.83 -10.86
C MET A 71 1.01 0.58 -10.27
N GLN A 72 0.44 0.74 -9.08
CA GLN A 72 0.36 2.03 -8.40
C GLN A 72 1.74 2.61 -8.14
N VAL A 73 2.73 1.81 -7.71
CA VAL A 73 4.11 2.25 -7.46
C VAL A 73 4.73 2.94 -8.70
N LEU A 74 4.35 2.54 -9.91
CA LEU A 74 4.87 3.14 -11.14
C LEU A 74 4.35 4.56 -11.40
N VAL A 75 3.17 4.89 -10.88
CA VAL A 75 2.53 6.21 -11.05
C VAL A 75 3.37 7.32 -10.40
N PRO A 76 3.62 7.33 -9.07
CA PRO A 76 4.40 8.39 -8.43
C PRO A 76 5.87 8.38 -8.87
N VAL A 77 6.41 7.20 -9.22
CA VAL A 77 7.77 7.06 -9.79
C VAL A 77 7.89 7.87 -11.09
N SER A 78 6.90 7.77 -11.97
CA SER A 78 6.93 8.41 -13.29
C SER A 78 6.40 9.86 -13.29
N GLU A 79 5.61 10.23 -12.28
CA GLU A 79 4.99 11.56 -12.19
C GLU A 79 6.04 12.65 -11.96
N HIS A 80 6.05 13.64 -12.85
CA HIS A 80 7.05 14.72 -12.88
C HIS A 80 7.06 15.57 -11.61
N ASN A 81 5.89 15.78 -11.00
CA ASN A 81 5.74 16.55 -9.77
C ASN A 81 5.94 15.70 -8.50
N GLU A 82 6.17 14.40 -8.65
CA GLU A 82 6.46 13.49 -7.54
C GLU A 82 7.91 13.03 -7.59
N PHE A 83 8.23 11.82 -8.10
CA PHE A 83 9.61 11.33 -8.18
C PHE A 83 10.30 11.74 -9.49
N GLY A 84 9.52 11.97 -10.54
CA GLY A 84 9.97 12.42 -11.85
C GLY A 84 11.05 11.54 -12.48
N PHE A 85 10.99 10.22 -12.28
CA PHE A 85 12.04 9.30 -12.67
C PHE A 85 11.51 8.07 -13.43
N ASN A 86 12.40 7.12 -13.75
CA ASN A 86 12.06 5.93 -14.52
C ASN A 86 12.44 4.66 -13.74
N ILE A 87 11.52 3.71 -13.62
CA ILE A 87 11.74 2.48 -12.83
C ILE A 87 12.92 1.63 -13.34
N VAL A 88 13.20 1.66 -14.64
CA VAL A 88 14.35 0.96 -15.25
C VAL A 88 15.64 1.64 -14.87
N GLU A 89 15.67 2.98 -14.91
CA GLU A 89 16.84 3.76 -14.48
C GLU A 89 17.09 3.65 -12.97
N ILE A 90 16.04 3.55 -12.17
CA ILE A 90 16.14 3.24 -10.74
C ILE A 90 16.81 1.88 -10.54
N ALA A 91 16.37 0.85 -11.28
CA ALA A 91 16.96 -0.48 -11.18
C ALA A 91 18.44 -0.48 -11.53
N GLU A 92 18.82 0.22 -12.61
CA GLU A 92 20.24 0.36 -13.00
C GLU A 92 21.03 1.14 -11.94
N ARG A 93 20.47 2.23 -11.39
CA ARG A 93 21.08 3.02 -10.32
C ARG A 93 21.36 2.18 -9.06
N LEU A 94 20.48 1.24 -8.74
CA LEU A 94 20.60 0.37 -7.57
C LEU A 94 21.34 -0.94 -7.83
N LYS A 95 21.65 -1.25 -9.10
CA LYS A 95 22.21 -2.54 -9.54
C LYS A 95 23.48 -2.94 -8.80
N ASN A 96 24.37 -1.99 -8.55
CA ASN A 96 25.66 -2.24 -7.90
C ASN A 96 25.59 -2.23 -6.35
N ASP A 97 24.41 -2.00 -5.75
CA ASP A 97 24.24 -2.14 -4.30
C ASP A 97 24.11 -3.63 -3.94
N THR A 98 25.23 -4.24 -3.53
CA THR A 98 25.31 -5.67 -3.21
C THR A 98 24.26 -6.10 -2.19
N ARG A 99 23.90 -5.24 -1.24
CA ARG A 99 22.87 -5.53 -0.24
C ARG A 99 21.49 -5.70 -0.88
N TYR A 100 21.15 -4.87 -1.87
CA TYR A 100 19.88 -5.03 -2.59
C TYR A 100 19.89 -6.29 -3.45
N GLN A 101 21.02 -6.62 -4.08
CA GLN A 101 21.15 -7.87 -4.84
C GLN A 101 20.96 -9.10 -3.94
N GLU A 102 21.62 -9.14 -2.78
CA GLU A 102 21.47 -10.22 -1.79
C GLU A 102 20.02 -10.33 -1.28
N MET A 103 19.40 -9.20 -0.91
CA MET A 103 18.01 -9.17 -0.48
C MET A 103 17.05 -9.63 -1.58
N SER A 104 17.32 -9.25 -2.84
CA SER A 104 16.52 -9.64 -4.00
C SER A 104 16.62 -11.13 -4.27
N LEU A 105 17.84 -11.67 -4.32
CA LEU A 105 18.08 -13.09 -4.50
C LEU A 105 17.44 -13.91 -3.38
N LYS A 106 17.56 -13.47 -2.14
CA LYS A 106 16.95 -14.15 -0.99
C LYS A 106 15.41 -14.16 -1.03
N ALA A 107 14.78 -13.06 -1.44
CA ALA A 107 13.33 -12.91 -1.38
C ALA A 107 12.60 -13.37 -2.66
N TYR A 108 13.26 -13.27 -3.82
CA TYR A 108 12.64 -13.49 -5.13
C TYR A 108 13.42 -14.44 -6.04
N GLY A 109 14.59 -14.94 -5.62
CA GLY A 109 15.41 -15.85 -6.45
C GLY A 109 15.97 -15.22 -7.72
N ARG A 110 15.99 -13.88 -7.81
CA ARG A 110 16.45 -13.14 -9.00
C ARG A 110 17.17 -11.85 -8.62
N PRO A 111 18.00 -11.28 -9.52
CA PRO A 111 18.63 -9.98 -9.31
C PRO A 111 17.60 -8.86 -9.13
N LEU A 112 18.03 -7.75 -8.51
CA LEU A 112 17.18 -6.57 -8.39
C LEU A 112 16.86 -6.00 -9.77
N ASP A 113 15.58 -5.89 -10.08
CA ASP A 113 15.05 -5.34 -11.32
C ASP A 113 13.72 -4.59 -11.06
N PRO A 114 13.10 -3.94 -12.06
CA PRO A 114 11.82 -3.23 -11.87
C PRO A 114 10.70 -4.11 -11.30
N PHE A 115 10.68 -5.40 -11.65
CA PHE A 115 9.70 -6.35 -11.14
C PHE A 115 9.84 -6.53 -9.62
N VAL A 116 11.07 -6.72 -9.14
CA VAL A 116 11.37 -6.88 -7.71
C VAL A 116 11.12 -5.60 -6.93
N ILE A 117 11.51 -4.45 -7.49
CA ILE A 117 11.35 -3.14 -6.82
C ILE A 117 9.86 -2.88 -6.54
N THR A 118 9.02 -2.92 -7.59
CA THR A 118 7.58 -2.65 -7.48
C THR A 118 6.89 -3.60 -6.50
N ARG A 119 7.18 -4.90 -6.60
CA ARG A 119 6.57 -5.92 -5.72
C ARG A 119 7.02 -5.82 -4.29
N SER A 120 8.30 -5.59 -4.05
CA SER A 120 8.79 -5.50 -2.68
C SER A 120 8.26 -4.26 -1.95
N ILE A 121 8.17 -3.11 -2.62
CA ILE A 121 7.50 -1.92 -2.07
C ILE A 121 6.03 -2.25 -1.75
N SER A 122 5.30 -2.80 -2.72
CA SER A 122 3.90 -3.18 -2.56
C SER A 122 3.66 -4.19 -1.44
N THR A 123 4.58 -5.15 -1.22
CA THR A 123 4.51 -6.09 -0.09
C THR A 123 4.67 -5.36 1.25
N PHE A 124 5.55 -4.36 1.33
CA PHE A 124 5.67 -3.54 2.54
C PHE A 124 4.42 -2.71 2.78
N GLU A 125 3.86 -2.09 1.75
CA GLU A 125 2.62 -1.31 1.86
C GLU A 125 1.45 -2.16 2.38
N ARG A 126 1.32 -3.41 1.90
CA ARG A 126 0.32 -4.36 2.41
C ARG A 126 0.47 -4.71 3.89
N SER A 127 1.66 -4.50 4.47
CA SER A 127 1.89 -4.73 5.91
C SER A 127 1.47 -3.56 6.80
N ILE A 128 1.09 -2.42 6.22
CA ILE A 128 0.65 -1.22 6.95
C ILE A 128 -0.82 -1.39 7.35
N ILE A 129 -1.06 -2.25 8.34
CA ILE A 129 -2.40 -2.56 8.84
C ILE A 129 -2.69 -1.81 10.15
N SER A 130 -3.88 -1.21 10.22
CA SER A 130 -4.45 -0.61 11.42
C SER A 130 -5.73 -1.35 11.78
N GLY A 131 -5.79 -1.93 12.98
CA GLY A 131 -6.91 -2.80 13.41
C GLY A 131 -7.10 -2.90 14.93
N ASP A 132 -6.69 -1.87 15.67
CA ASP A 132 -6.82 -1.77 17.13
C ASP A 132 -7.49 -0.44 17.57
N SER A 133 -8.31 0.14 16.70
CA SER A 133 -9.10 1.33 17.04
C SER A 133 -10.10 1.01 18.16
N LYS A 134 -10.64 2.06 18.81
CA LYS A 134 -11.71 1.90 19.80
C LYS A 134 -12.94 1.19 19.20
N TYR A 135 -13.24 1.46 17.93
CA TYR A 135 -14.31 0.78 17.21
C TYR A 135 -14.01 -0.72 17.02
N ASP A 136 -12.77 -1.09 16.67
CA ASP A 136 -12.36 -2.50 16.57
C ASP A 136 -12.49 -3.24 17.91
N LYS A 137 -12.11 -2.57 19.02
CA LYS A 137 -12.26 -3.11 20.38
C LYS A 137 -13.72 -3.25 20.76
N TYR A 138 -14.56 -2.28 20.40
CA TYR A 138 -16.00 -2.35 20.61
C TYR A 138 -16.63 -3.55 19.87
N LEU A 139 -16.27 -3.78 18.59
CA LEU A 139 -16.75 -4.95 17.84
C LEU A 139 -16.34 -6.29 18.46
N LYS A 140 -15.20 -6.34 19.15
CA LYS A 140 -14.70 -7.51 19.89
C LYS A 140 -15.29 -7.64 21.30
N GLY A 141 -16.16 -6.71 21.73
CA GLY A 141 -16.68 -6.65 23.10
C GLY A 141 -15.67 -6.20 24.15
N ALA A 142 -14.51 -5.66 23.74
CA ALA A 142 -13.41 -5.25 24.61
C ALA A 142 -13.42 -3.75 24.96
N ALA A 143 -14.38 -2.97 24.43
CA ALA A 143 -14.58 -1.56 24.76
C ALA A 143 -16.05 -1.17 24.63
N THR A 144 -16.45 -0.09 25.29
CA THR A 144 -17.75 0.56 25.11
C THR A 144 -17.59 1.89 24.37
N LEU A 145 -18.58 2.25 23.57
CA LEU A 145 -18.67 3.58 22.96
C LEU A 145 -19.28 4.57 23.95
N SER A 146 -18.89 5.84 23.86
CA SER A 146 -19.61 6.93 24.53
C SER A 146 -21.00 7.10 23.90
N ALA A 147 -21.88 7.87 24.54
CA ALA A 147 -23.20 8.17 24.00
C ALA A 147 -23.10 8.85 22.62
N GLU A 148 -22.15 9.78 22.46
CA GLU A 148 -21.90 10.51 21.22
C GLU A 148 -21.32 9.61 20.13
N GLU A 149 -20.35 8.75 20.46
CA GLU A 149 -19.77 7.78 19.53
C GLU A 149 -20.81 6.76 19.04
N PHE A 150 -21.70 6.31 19.94
CA PHE A 150 -22.80 5.41 19.60
C PHE A 150 -23.80 6.11 18.68
N LEU A 151 -24.18 7.36 18.97
CA LEU A 151 -25.05 8.15 18.11
C LEU A 151 -24.41 8.36 16.72
N GLY A 152 -23.13 8.68 16.67
CA GLY A 152 -22.36 8.83 15.43
C GLY A 152 -22.35 7.54 14.60
N LYS A 153 -22.17 6.37 15.25
CA LYS A 153 -22.31 5.05 14.62
C LYS A 153 -23.71 4.87 14.03
N GLU A 154 -24.78 5.09 14.80
CA GLU A 154 -26.15 4.93 14.31
C GLU A 154 -26.45 5.83 13.10
N LEU A 155 -25.98 7.09 13.15
CA LEU A 155 -26.10 8.01 12.02
C LEU A 155 -25.34 7.51 10.78
N PHE A 156 -24.09 7.07 10.95
CA PHE A 156 -23.23 6.57 9.87
C PHE A 156 -23.80 5.32 9.19
N PHE A 157 -24.45 4.43 9.95
CA PHE A 157 -25.04 3.20 9.39
C PHE A 157 -26.51 3.33 8.98
N SER A 158 -27.15 4.47 9.23
CA SER A 158 -28.55 4.71 8.85
C SER A 158 -28.76 4.79 7.32
N GLU A 159 -29.94 4.38 6.85
CA GLU A 159 -30.32 4.47 5.43
C GLU A 159 -30.57 5.90 4.92
N LYS A 160 -30.59 6.88 5.84
CA LYS A 160 -30.87 8.29 5.52
C LYS A 160 -29.65 9.04 4.95
N GLN A 161 -28.47 8.42 4.95
CA GLN A 161 -27.25 9.02 4.40
C GLN A 161 -26.86 8.38 3.06
N THR A 162 -26.85 9.17 2.00
CA THR A 162 -26.48 8.77 0.62
C THR A 162 -24.98 8.49 0.42
N VAL A 163 -24.13 8.78 1.41
CA VAL A 163 -22.64 8.67 1.35
C VAL A 163 -22.13 7.25 1.66
N VAL A 164 -23.02 6.42 2.19
CA VAL A 164 -22.73 5.14 2.82
C VAL A 164 -22.21 4.03 1.87
N PRO A 165 -22.59 3.95 0.57
CA PRO A 165 -22.09 2.90 -0.31
C PRO A 165 -20.57 2.95 -0.58
N VAL A 166 -19.97 4.14 -0.57
CA VAL A 166 -18.55 4.33 -0.96
C VAL A 166 -17.58 4.01 0.19
N ILE A 167 -17.94 4.36 1.43
CA ILE A 167 -17.05 4.18 2.60
C ILE A 167 -17.15 2.75 3.17
N ARG A 168 -18.32 2.10 3.07
CA ARG A 168 -18.58 0.73 3.58
C ARG A 168 -17.75 -0.37 2.91
N GLY A 169 -17.21 -0.11 1.71
CA GLY A 169 -16.42 -1.09 0.96
C GLY A 169 -14.91 -0.95 1.11
N ILE A 170 -14.42 0.25 1.47
CA ILE A 170 -13.00 0.61 1.31
C ILE A 170 -12.28 0.72 2.67
N ILE A 171 -12.91 1.31 3.70
CA ILE A 171 -12.24 1.64 4.98
C ILE A 171 -12.73 0.77 6.14
N LEU A 172 -14.02 0.46 6.14
CA LEU A 172 -14.64 -0.44 7.11
C LEU A 172 -15.25 -1.58 6.30
N PRO A 173 -14.46 -2.58 5.84
CA PRO A 173 -15.07 -3.75 5.26
C PRO A 173 -16.05 -4.23 6.31
N ILE A 174 -17.33 -4.29 5.96
CA ILE A 174 -18.32 -4.97 6.78
C ILE A 174 -17.77 -6.39 6.92
N MET A 175 -17.10 -6.66 8.04
CA MET A 175 -16.68 -7.98 8.44
C MET A 175 -17.94 -8.74 8.79
N ASN A 176 -18.72 -9.09 7.77
CA ASN A 176 -19.76 -10.08 7.89
C ASN A 176 -19.05 -11.40 8.23
N LEU A 177 -19.55 -12.16 9.21
CA LEU A 177 -18.92 -13.41 9.66
C LEU A 177 -18.65 -14.39 8.49
N LYS A 178 -19.40 -14.29 7.39
CA LYS A 178 -19.17 -15.05 6.16
C LYS A 178 -17.84 -14.74 5.47
N THR A 179 -17.39 -13.49 5.48
CA THR A 179 -16.13 -13.07 4.83
C THR A 179 -14.92 -13.52 5.63
N MET A 180 -15.00 -13.56 6.96
CA MET A 180 -13.95 -14.14 7.81
C MET A 180 -13.78 -15.64 7.59
N ALA A 181 -14.88 -16.37 7.37
CA ALA A 181 -14.83 -17.80 7.03
C ALA A 181 -14.20 -18.01 5.64
N PHE A 182 -14.56 -17.17 4.66
CA PHE A 182 -14.01 -17.22 3.31
C PHE A 182 -12.51 -16.87 3.25
N MET A 183 -12.06 -15.88 4.03
CA MET A 183 -10.65 -15.48 4.11
C MET A 183 -9.79 -16.48 4.90
N LYS A 184 -10.35 -17.19 5.89
CA LYS A 184 -9.67 -18.32 6.56
C LYS A 184 -9.59 -19.56 5.67
N SER A 185 -10.49 -19.72 4.70
CA SER A 185 -10.51 -20.85 3.76
C SER A 185 -9.80 -20.58 2.43
N MET A 186 -9.33 -19.35 2.18
CA MET A 186 -8.51 -19.09 1.00
C MET A 186 -7.16 -19.79 1.19
N PRO A 187 -6.78 -20.74 0.33
CA PRO A 187 -5.43 -21.23 0.33
C PRO A 187 -4.52 -20.04 0.05
N ILE A 188 -3.53 -19.83 0.92
CA ILE A 188 -2.34 -19.07 0.54
C ILE A 188 -1.85 -19.80 -0.70
N ARG A 189 -1.98 -19.18 -1.87
CA ARG A 189 -1.44 -19.74 -3.10
C ARG A 189 0.07 -19.63 -2.93
N GLU A 190 0.67 -20.67 -2.36
CA GLU A 190 2.07 -20.96 -2.55
C GLU A 190 2.22 -21.13 -4.06
N ASP A 191 2.81 -20.14 -4.71
CA ASP A 191 3.31 -20.28 -6.08
C ASP A 191 4.53 -21.23 -6.02
N THR A 192 4.25 -22.49 -5.72
CA THR A 192 5.16 -23.62 -5.88
C THR A 192 4.55 -24.50 -6.96
N ASP A 193 4.73 -24.11 -8.21
CA ASP A 193 4.73 -25.05 -9.34
C ASP A 193 5.33 -24.40 -10.58
N LEU A 194 6.66 -24.42 -10.62
CA LEU A 194 7.43 -24.33 -11.86
C LEU A 194 8.78 -25.02 -11.65
N HIS A 195 8.77 -26.29 -11.22
CA HIS A 195 9.81 -27.28 -11.58
C HIS A 195 9.45 -28.69 -11.09
N SER A 196 9.04 -29.53 -12.04
CA SER A 196 9.20 -31.00 -12.14
C SER A 196 7.99 -31.53 -12.92
N SER A 197 8.08 -32.32 -13.98
CA SER A 197 9.13 -33.18 -14.50
C SER A 197 8.67 -33.69 -15.87
N LYS A 198 9.62 -33.94 -16.79
CA LYS A 198 9.74 -35.18 -17.59
C LYS A 198 10.77 -35.01 -18.71
N LEU A 199 12.02 -35.31 -18.35
CA LEU A 199 13.00 -35.90 -19.26
C LEU A 199 12.77 -37.42 -19.21
N LEU A 200 12.25 -37.99 -20.30
CA LEU A 200 12.33 -39.40 -20.66
C LEU A 200 12.10 -39.49 -22.18
N ALA A 201 13.17 -39.29 -22.94
CA ALA A 201 13.48 -39.85 -24.26
C ALA A 201 14.87 -39.33 -24.67
#